data_AF-A0A938BB30-F1
#
_entry.id   AF-A0A938BB30-F1
#
_cell.length_a   1.000
_cell.length_b   1.000
_cell.length_c   1.000
_cell.angle_alpha   90.00
_cell.angle_beta   90.00
_cell.angle_gamma   90.00
#
_symmetry.space_group_name_H-M   'P 1'
#
loop_
_entity.id
_entity.type
_entity.pdbx_description
1 polymer ?
#
loop_
_entity_poly.entity_id
_entity_poly.type
_entity_poly.pdbx_seq_one_letter_code
_entity_poly.pdbx_strand_id
1 'polypeptide(L)'
;MKCKDVQIELVAYLDEELSTMGQRAIEAHLAECVNCDQEAEELRDVTELTKSWEGITPKANWWANLQAKLESEKTGDIATEIRHLRNTLNDLSECFEQQNANSATLHEIMTLDEVARYLRVDADTVWNMLDELPHFQLGYELRFKKSSIDEWIHARENRLEFVDAQWFSGNDWFGQMNVMRRRVNENRNR
;
A
#
# COMPACT_ATOMS: atom_id res chain seq x y z
N MET A 1 8.19 21.95 -39.18
CA MET A 1 7.27 20.80 -39.35
C MET A 1 7.05 20.55 -40.83
N LYS A 2 6.58 19.36 -41.23
CA LYS A 2 6.14 19.14 -42.61
C LYS A 2 4.68 19.59 -42.74
N CYS A 3 4.27 20.09 -43.90
CA CYS A 3 2.89 20.55 -44.13
C CYS A 3 1.85 19.48 -43.78
N LYS A 4 2.14 18.21 -44.08
CA LYS A 4 1.26 17.08 -43.75
C LYS A 4 0.99 16.94 -42.25
N ASP A 5 1.98 17.24 -41.41
CA ASP A 5 1.84 17.16 -39.96
C ASP A 5 0.99 18.32 -39.45
N VAL A 6 1.15 19.51 -40.04
CA VAL A 6 0.35 20.68 -39.69
C VAL A 6 -1.11 20.50 -40.10
N GLN A 7 -1.37 20.00 -41.31
CA GLN A 7 -2.72 19.76 -41.83
C GLN A 7 -3.57 18.85 -40.93
N ILE A 8 -2.96 17.84 -40.32
CA ILE A 8 -3.65 16.92 -39.40
C ILE A 8 -4.06 17.65 -38.11
N GLU A 9 -3.20 18.54 -37.63
CA GLU A 9 -3.35 19.23 -36.35
C GLU A 9 -4.07 20.59 -36.47
N LEU A 10 -4.43 21.04 -37.68
CA LEU A 10 -5.08 22.34 -37.92
C LEU A 10 -6.42 22.47 -37.19
N VAL A 11 -7.23 21.40 -37.13
CA VAL A 11 -8.52 21.43 -36.43
C VAL A 11 -8.30 21.54 -34.92
N ALA A 12 -7.41 20.71 -34.35
CA ALA A 12 -7.04 20.77 -32.94
C ALA A 12 -6.41 22.12 -32.56
N TYR A 13 -5.69 22.76 -33.48
CA TYR A 13 -5.18 24.11 -33.32
C TYR A 13 -6.31 25.15 -33.25
N LEU A 14 -7.28 25.10 -34.17
CA LEU A 14 -8.42 26.02 -34.21
C LEU A 14 -9.36 25.85 -33.02
N ASP A 15 -9.49 24.63 -32.48
CA ASP A 15 -10.29 24.33 -31.30
C ASP A 15 -9.54 24.57 -29.97
N GLU A 16 -8.31 25.11 -30.01
CA GLU A 16 -7.44 25.39 -28.86
C GLU A 16 -7.06 24.14 -28.02
N GLU A 17 -7.13 22.94 -28.59
CA GLU A 17 -6.86 21.66 -27.90
C GLU A 17 -5.36 21.28 -27.87
N LEU A 18 -4.52 21.99 -28.62
CA LEU A 18 -3.08 21.72 -28.67
C LEU A 18 -2.32 22.27 -27.46
N SER A 19 -1.25 21.57 -27.09
CA SER A 19 -0.27 22.09 -26.13
C SER A 19 0.35 23.41 -26.59
N THR A 20 0.82 24.23 -25.64
CA THR A 20 1.46 25.53 -25.91
C THR A 20 2.67 25.44 -26.85
N MET A 21 3.42 24.33 -26.82
CA MET A 21 4.52 24.07 -27.75
C MET A 21 4.02 23.70 -29.15
N GLY A 22 2.92 22.93 -29.23
CA GLY A 22 2.27 22.55 -30.49
C GLY A 22 1.69 23.76 -31.21
N GLN A 23 0.97 24.62 -30.48
CA GLN A 23 0.43 25.89 -31.00
C GLN A 23 1.52 26.76 -31.61
N ARG A 24 2.62 27.01 -30.87
CA ARG A 24 3.76 27.79 -31.38
C ARG A 24 4.42 27.18 -32.62
N ALA A 25 4.52 25.85 -32.68
CA ALA A 25 5.13 25.17 -33.82
C ALA A 25 4.28 25.29 -35.09
N ILE A 26 2.95 25.27 -34.94
CA ILE A 26 2.00 25.51 -36.03
C ILE A 26 1.99 26.98 -36.43
N GLU A 27 1.89 27.92 -35.48
CA GLU A 27 1.96 29.36 -35.75
C GLU A 27 3.23 29.75 -36.52
N ALA A 28 4.39 29.20 -36.12
CA ALA A 28 5.63 29.41 -36.84
C ALA A 28 5.57 28.87 -38.29
N HIS A 29 4.89 27.75 -38.50
CA HIS A 29 4.71 27.19 -39.85
C HIS A 29 3.72 28.00 -40.70
N LEU A 30 2.61 28.46 -40.13
CA LEU A 30 1.62 29.29 -40.83
C LEU A 30 2.24 30.62 -41.28
N ALA A 31 3.14 31.19 -40.48
CA ALA A 31 3.90 32.39 -40.87
C ALA A 31 4.84 32.18 -42.09
N GLU A 32 5.26 30.94 -42.35
CA GLU A 32 6.21 30.60 -43.42
C GLU A 32 5.54 29.94 -44.64
N CYS A 33 4.39 29.28 -44.46
CA CYS A 33 3.74 28.48 -45.50
C CYS A 33 2.35 29.00 -45.87
N VAL A 34 2.27 29.68 -47.02
CA VAL A 34 1.03 30.24 -47.57
C VAL A 34 -0.07 29.19 -47.76
N ASN A 35 0.26 27.97 -48.19
CA ASN A 35 -0.74 26.93 -48.42
C ASN A 35 -1.43 26.48 -47.13
N CYS A 36 -0.66 26.26 -46.06
CA CYS A 36 -1.24 25.87 -44.77
C CYS A 36 -1.98 27.02 -44.09
N ASP A 37 -1.55 28.27 -44.32
CA ASP A 37 -2.27 29.46 -43.85
C ASP A 37 -3.63 29.61 -44.55
N GLN A 38 -3.68 29.42 -45.87
CA GLN A 38 -4.92 29.41 -46.66
C GLN A 38 -5.89 28.33 -46.17
N GLU A 39 -5.41 27.10 -45.94
CA GLU A 39 -6.25 26.00 -45.43
C GLU A 39 -6.79 26.31 -44.03
N ALA A 40 -5.99 26.93 -43.16
CA ALA A 40 -6.44 27.35 -41.84
C ALA A 40 -7.50 28.47 -41.92
N GLU A 41 -7.36 29.40 -42.87
CA GLU A 41 -8.35 30.45 -43.13
C GLU A 41 -9.66 29.87 -43.66
N GLU A 42 -9.61 28.95 -44.62
CA GLU A 42 -10.80 28.25 -45.13
C GLU A 42 -11.56 27.52 -44.02
N LEU A 43 -10.85 26.86 -43.10
CA LEU A 43 -11.47 26.21 -41.94
C LEU A 43 -12.10 27.23 -40.98
N ARG A 44 -11.45 28.38 -40.73
CA ARG A 44 -12.02 29.46 -39.92
C ARG A 44 -13.31 29.99 -40.54
N ASP A 45 -13.33 30.22 -41.84
CA ASP A 45 -14.51 30.69 -42.56
C ASP A 45 -15.70 29.71 -42.41
N VAL A 46 -15.44 28.41 -42.55
CA VAL A 46 -16.46 27.39 -42.32
C VAL A 46 -16.98 27.44 -40.88
N THR A 47 -16.10 27.53 -39.88
CA THR A 47 -16.55 27.63 -38.48
C THR A 47 -17.39 28.89 -38.24
N GLU A 48 -17.02 30.01 -38.84
CA GLU A 48 -17.74 31.27 -38.69
C GLU A 48 -19.14 31.20 -39.32
N LEU A 49 -19.25 30.58 -40.50
CA LEU A 49 -20.55 30.27 -41.12
C LEU A 49 -21.42 29.40 -40.19
N THR A 50 -20.85 28.39 -39.53
CA THR A 50 -21.62 27.55 -38.60
C THR A 50 -22.06 28.29 -37.33
N LYS A 51 -21.28 29.27 -36.83
CA LYS A 51 -21.68 30.09 -35.68
C LYS A 51 -22.84 31.03 -36.00
N SER A 52 -22.95 31.47 -37.25
CA SER A 52 -24.05 32.33 -37.71
C SER A 52 -25.40 31.61 -37.78
N TRP A 53 -25.41 30.27 -37.70
CA TRP A 53 -26.64 29.50 -37.65
C TRP A 53 -27.34 29.75 -36.31
N GLU A 54 -28.51 30.39 -36.37
CA GLU A 54 -29.46 30.43 -35.26
C GLU A 54 -29.91 29.00 -34.88
N GLY A 55 -29.21 28.39 -33.94
CA GLY A 55 -29.49 27.06 -33.44
C GLY A 55 -30.86 26.95 -32.77
N ILE A 56 -31.32 25.72 -32.57
CA ILE A 56 -32.56 25.44 -31.84
C ILE A 56 -32.34 25.78 -30.37
N THR A 57 -33.11 26.73 -29.83
CA THR A 57 -33.08 27.03 -28.39
C THR A 57 -33.70 25.86 -27.62
N PRO A 58 -32.97 25.20 -26.70
CA PRO A 58 -33.54 24.13 -25.89
C PRO A 58 -34.68 24.66 -25.01
N LYS A 59 -35.59 23.77 -24.60
CA LYS A 59 -36.58 24.10 -23.55
C LYS A 59 -35.87 24.57 -22.29
N ALA A 60 -36.46 25.49 -21.54
CA ALA A 60 -35.83 26.13 -20.37
C ALA A 60 -35.32 25.14 -19.30
N ASN A 61 -35.91 23.97 -19.18
CA ASN A 61 -35.52 22.92 -18.24
C ASN A 61 -34.56 21.87 -18.82
N TRP A 62 -34.11 22.01 -20.07
CA TRP A 62 -33.26 21.02 -20.73
C TRP A 62 -31.93 20.82 -20.00
N TRP A 63 -31.23 21.91 -19.66
CA TRP A 63 -29.98 21.85 -18.88
C TRP A 63 -30.19 21.29 -17.49
N ALA A 64 -31.27 21.66 -16.80
CA ALA A 64 -31.61 21.12 -15.48
C ALA A 64 -31.84 19.60 -15.54
N ASN A 65 -32.55 19.11 -16.56
CA ASN A 65 -32.80 17.69 -16.76
C ASN A 65 -31.53 16.92 -17.15
N LEU A 66 -30.68 17.51 -18.02
CA LEU A 66 -29.40 16.91 -18.41
C LEU A 66 -28.46 16.79 -17.21
N GLN A 67 -28.34 17.85 -16.41
CA GLN A 67 -27.50 17.86 -15.23
C GLN A 67 -27.96 16.83 -14.20
N ALA A 68 -29.26 16.78 -13.91
CA ALA A 68 -29.83 15.77 -13.01
C ALA A 68 -29.56 14.33 -13.51
N LYS A 69 -29.60 14.11 -14.82
CA LYS A 69 -29.29 12.81 -15.42
C LYS A 69 -27.80 12.45 -15.24
N LEU A 70 -26.88 13.37 -15.55
CA LEU A 70 -25.44 13.17 -15.37
C LEU A 70 -25.06 12.91 -13.91
N GLU A 71 -25.70 13.60 -12.96
CA GLU A 71 -25.50 13.40 -11.53
C GLU A 71 -26.03 12.04 -11.04
N SER A 72 -27.16 11.58 -11.58
CA SER A 72 -27.72 10.26 -11.25
C SER A 72 -26.85 9.11 -11.75
N GLU A 73 -26.18 9.27 -12.90
CA GLU A 73 -25.24 8.27 -13.42
C GLU A 73 -23.97 8.21 -12.56
N LYS A 74 -23.39 9.37 -12.18
CA LYS A 74 -22.22 9.43 -11.29
C LYS A 74 -22.47 8.81 -9.92
N THR A 75 -23.65 9.07 -9.33
CA THR A 75 -23.98 8.59 -7.98
C THR A 75 -24.41 7.12 -7.96
N GLY A 76 -25.05 6.62 -9.02
CA GLY A 76 -25.38 5.20 -9.17
C GLY A 76 -24.14 4.31 -9.25
N ASP A 77 -23.10 4.77 -9.93
CA ASP A 77 -21.86 4.02 -10.12
C ASP A 77 -21.04 3.93 -8.81
N ILE A 78 -20.79 5.08 -8.16
CA ILE A 78 -19.98 5.12 -6.92
C ILE A 78 -20.65 4.35 -5.78
N ALA A 79 -21.96 4.50 -5.58
CA ALA A 79 -22.66 3.81 -4.49
C ALA A 79 -22.71 2.29 -4.69
N THR A 80 -22.74 1.84 -5.94
CA THR A 80 -22.73 0.41 -6.28
C THR A 80 -21.33 -0.17 -6.12
N GLU A 81 -20.30 0.57 -6.52
CA GLU A 81 -18.91 0.17 -6.37
C GLU A 81 -18.49 0.09 -4.90
N ILE A 82 -18.88 1.06 -4.06
CA ILE A 82 -18.62 1.02 -2.61
C ILE A 82 -19.29 -0.21 -1.97
N ARG A 83 -20.50 -0.57 -2.40
CA ARG A 83 -21.20 -1.75 -1.92
C ARG A 83 -20.47 -3.03 -2.31
N HIS A 84 -20.02 -3.12 -3.56
CA HIS A 84 -19.25 -4.25 -4.06
C HIS A 84 -17.95 -4.42 -3.29
N LEU A 85 -17.18 -3.34 -3.10
CA LEU A 85 -15.93 -3.36 -2.35
C LEU A 85 -16.10 -3.77 -0.88
N ARG A 86 -17.20 -3.37 -0.23
CA ARG A 86 -17.51 -3.81 1.14
C ARG A 86 -17.79 -5.30 1.20
N ASN A 87 -18.56 -5.82 0.25
CA ASN A 87 -18.89 -7.23 0.20
C ASN A 87 -17.64 -8.07 -0.07
N THR A 88 -16.80 -7.66 -1.02
CA THR A 88 -15.54 -8.38 -1.29
C THR A 88 -14.60 -8.36 -0.09
N LEU A 89 -14.53 -7.26 0.67
CA LEU A 89 -13.75 -7.20 1.90
C LEU A 89 -14.27 -8.20 2.94
N ASN A 90 -15.58 -8.31 3.11
CA ASN A 90 -16.19 -9.26 4.04
C ASN A 90 -15.89 -10.70 3.62
N ASP A 91 -16.05 -11.03 2.34
CA ASP A 91 -15.77 -12.37 1.80
C ASP A 91 -14.29 -12.76 2.01
N LEU A 92 -13.36 -11.81 1.82
CA LEU A 92 -11.93 -12.02 2.07
C LEU A 92 -11.63 -12.21 3.56
N SER A 93 -12.30 -11.47 4.44
CA SER A 93 -12.16 -11.62 5.90
C SER A 93 -12.60 -13.01 6.33
N GLU A 94 -13.75 -13.49 5.84
CA GLU A 94 -14.26 -14.83 6.13
C GLU A 94 -13.31 -15.93 5.65
N CYS A 95 -12.72 -15.75 4.45
CA CYS A 95 -11.73 -16.67 3.91
C CYS A 95 -10.44 -16.71 4.76
N PHE A 96 -9.99 -15.56 5.28
CA PHE A 96 -8.79 -15.48 6.12
C PHE A 96 -9.01 -16.17 7.48
N GLU A 97 -10.20 -16.01 8.08
CA GLU A 97 -10.56 -16.69 9.31
C GLU A 97 -10.57 -18.22 9.14
N GLN A 98 -11.10 -18.71 8.02
CA GLN A 98 -11.09 -20.15 7.71
C GLN A 98 -9.67 -20.68 7.47
N GLN A 99 -8.80 -19.92 6.81
CA GLN A 99 -7.41 -20.30 6.61
C GLN A 99 -6.64 -20.34 7.95
N ASN A 100 -6.89 -19.40 8.85
CA ASN A 100 -6.26 -19.36 10.17
C ASN A 100 -6.76 -20.51 11.07
N ALA A 101 -8.06 -20.80 11.07
CA ALA A 101 -8.63 -21.93 11.80
C ALA A 101 -8.09 -23.29 11.30
N ASN A 102 -7.91 -23.44 9.98
CA ASN A 102 -7.32 -24.63 9.38
C ASN A 102 -5.81 -24.77 9.66
N SER A 103 -5.07 -23.67 9.79
CA SER A 103 -3.65 -23.71 10.16
C SER A 103 -3.43 -24.00 11.66
N ALA A 104 -4.30 -23.46 12.52
CA ALA A 104 -4.27 -23.65 13.98
C ALA A 104 -4.57 -25.10 14.39
N THR A 105 -5.42 -25.80 13.64
CA THR A 105 -5.77 -27.21 13.89
C THR A 105 -4.71 -28.20 13.39
N LEU A 106 -3.91 -27.84 12.38
CA LEU A 106 -2.93 -28.72 11.76
C LEU A 106 -1.59 -28.84 12.53
N HIS A 107 -1.26 -27.87 13.39
CA HIS A 107 0.04 -27.80 14.10
C HIS A 107 -0.11 -27.77 15.63
N GLU A 108 -1.05 -28.56 16.18
CA GLU A 108 -1.27 -28.63 17.63
C GLU A 108 -0.17 -29.41 18.36
N ILE A 109 0.47 -30.38 17.70
CA ILE A 109 1.56 -31.22 18.25
C ILE A 109 2.82 -31.06 17.39
N MET A 110 3.91 -30.66 18.03
CA MET A 110 5.21 -30.39 17.43
C MET A 110 6.27 -31.38 17.93
N THR A 111 7.23 -31.70 17.08
CA THR A 111 8.46 -32.44 17.38
C THR A 111 9.56 -31.51 17.89
N LEU A 112 10.61 -32.06 18.50
CA LEU A 112 11.73 -31.27 19.04
C LEU A 112 12.36 -30.31 18.00
N ASP A 113 12.49 -30.78 16.76
CA ASP A 113 13.05 -30.01 15.65
C ASP A 113 12.08 -28.90 15.16
N GLU A 114 10.77 -29.14 15.23
CA GLU A 114 9.76 -28.11 14.95
C GLU A 114 9.71 -27.05 16.06
N VAL A 115 9.89 -27.45 17.33
CA VAL A 115 9.99 -26.52 18.47
C VAL A 115 11.24 -25.66 18.38
N ALA A 116 12.38 -26.24 17.99
CA ALA A 116 13.62 -25.50 17.72
C ALA A 116 13.41 -24.41 16.67
N ARG A 117 12.75 -24.74 15.55
CA ARG A 117 12.38 -23.75 14.53
C ARG A 117 11.42 -22.68 15.05
N TYR A 118 10.47 -23.06 15.89
CA TYR A 118 9.45 -22.15 16.43
C TYR A 118 10.04 -21.13 17.40
N LEU A 119 10.87 -21.60 18.34
CA LEU A 119 11.58 -20.74 19.29
C LEU A 119 12.79 -20.02 18.65
N ARG A 120 13.15 -20.38 17.40
CA ARG A 120 14.33 -19.90 16.67
C ARG A 120 15.64 -20.16 17.41
N VAL A 121 15.77 -21.35 17.99
CA VAL A 121 16.97 -21.78 18.70
C VAL A 121 17.44 -23.11 18.16
N ASP A 122 18.74 -23.41 18.24
CA ASP A 122 19.28 -24.69 17.82
C ASP A 122 18.70 -25.85 18.66
N ALA A 123 18.56 -27.02 18.04
CA ALA A 123 17.98 -28.23 18.67
C ALA A 123 18.70 -28.61 19.98
N ASP A 124 20.03 -28.43 20.03
CA ASP A 124 20.83 -28.68 21.22
C ASP A 124 20.49 -27.75 22.39
N THR A 125 20.09 -26.51 22.09
CA THR A 125 19.66 -25.56 23.13
C THR A 125 18.28 -25.95 23.65
N VAL A 126 17.39 -26.44 22.79
CA VAL A 126 16.09 -26.99 23.21
C VAL A 126 16.28 -28.23 24.09
N TRP A 127 17.24 -29.10 23.77
CA TRP A 127 17.62 -30.24 24.62
C TRP A 127 18.08 -29.81 26.02
N ASN A 128 18.90 -28.77 26.11
CA ASN A 128 19.36 -28.23 27.40
C ASN A 128 18.23 -27.55 28.21
N MET A 129 17.17 -27.13 27.54
CA MET A 129 16.00 -26.49 28.16
C MET A 129 14.83 -27.46 28.37
N LEU A 130 15.03 -28.76 28.10
CA LEU A 130 13.97 -29.77 28.18
C LEU A 130 13.36 -29.89 29.58
N ASP A 131 14.16 -29.66 30.62
CA ASP A 131 13.73 -29.65 32.03
C ASP A 131 12.72 -28.53 32.34
N GLU A 132 12.75 -27.45 31.56
CA GLU A 132 11.85 -26.30 31.74
C GLU A 132 10.65 -26.33 30.79
N LEU A 133 10.72 -27.10 29.71
CA LEU A 133 9.71 -27.13 28.66
C LEU A 133 8.62 -28.18 28.94
N PRO A 134 7.33 -27.82 28.81
CA PRO A 134 6.24 -28.78 28.94
C PRO A 134 6.28 -29.75 27.75
N HIS A 135 6.78 -30.96 28.00
CA HIS A 135 6.88 -32.03 27.03
C HIS A 135 6.07 -33.24 27.47
N PHE A 136 5.64 -34.05 26.51
CA PHE A 136 5.04 -35.35 26.78
C PHE A 136 5.70 -36.41 25.91
N GLN A 137 5.95 -37.58 26.49
CA GLN A 137 6.59 -38.69 25.81
C GLN A 137 5.53 -39.58 25.17
N LEU A 138 5.59 -39.72 23.85
CA LEU A 138 4.81 -40.71 23.10
C LEU A 138 5.79 -41.74 22.52
N GLY A 139 5.95 -42.87 23.21
CA GLY A 139 6.90 -43.91 22.81
C GLY A 139 8.36 -43.48 23.01
N TYR A 140 9.14 -43.40 21.93
CA TYR A 140 10.55 -42.99 21.94
C TYR A 140 10.78 -41.55 21.49
N GLU A 141 9.70 -40.80 21.22
CA GLU A 141 9.78 -39.44 20.70
C GLU A 141 9.18 -38.43 21.68
N LEU A 142 9.86 -37.28 21.80
CA LEU A 142 9.38 -36.13 22.55
C LEU A 142 8.42 -35.31 21.69
N ARG A 143 7.24 -35.05 22.25
CA ARG A 143 6.19 -34.26 21.62
C ARG A 143 5.84 -33.07 22.49
N PHE A 144 5.52 -31.96 21.84
CA PHE A 144 5.23 -30.70 22.48
C PHE A 144 3.93 -30.16 21.95
N LYS A 145 3.05 -29.70 22.83
CA LYS A 145 1.82 -29.03 22.41
C LYS A 145 2.15 -27.57 22.16
N LYS A 146 1.82 -27.04 20.97
CA LYS A 146 2.12 -25.65 20.62
C LYS A 146 1.53 -24.67 21.65
N SER A 147 0.27 -24.88 22.05
CA SER A 147 -0.40 -24.04 23.07
C SER A 147 0.32 -24.06 24.42
N SER A 148 0.90 -25.19 24.81
CA SER A 148 1.65 -25.30 26.07
C SER A 148 3.02 -24.62 25.99
N ILE A 149 3.66 -24.61 24.81
CA ILE A 149 4.86 -23.79 24.58
C ILE A 149 4.50 -22.30 24.63
N ASP A 150 3.40 -21.89 23.99
CA ASP A 150 2.94 -20.50 24.01
C ASP A 150 2.63 -20.03 25.44
N GLU A 151 1.90 -20.84 26.22
CA GLU A 151 1.66 -20.59 27.64
C GLU A 151 2.96 -20.52 28.46
N TRP A 152 3.95 -21.36 28.15
CA TRP A 152 5.25 -21.31 28.80
C TRP A 152 6.04 -20.05 28.45
N ILE A 153 6.02 -19.61 27.19
CA ILE A 153 6.63 -18.34 26.75
C ILE A 153 6.00 -17.19 27.55
N HIS A 154 4.67 -17.13 27.60
CA HIS A 154 3.95 -16.10 28.35
C HIS A 154 4.21 -16.16 29.87
N ALA A 155 4.31 -17.35 30.44
CA ALA A 155 4.66 -17.52 31.85
C ALA A 155 6.10 -17.09 32.14
N ARG A 156 7.03 -17.28 31.20
CA ARG A 156 8.43 -16.86 31.30
C ARG A 156 8.57 -15.35 31.11
N GLU A 157 7.82 -14.76 30.19
CA GLU A 157 7.73 -13.31 29.98
C GLU A 157 7.16 -12.61 31.23
N ASN A 158 6.07 -13.13 31.81
CA ASN A 158 5.54 -12.65 33.09
C ASN A 158 6.47 -12.92 34.28
N ARG A 159 7.32 -13.96 34.23
CA ARG A 159 8.33 -14.23 35.28
C ARG A 159 9.46 -13.21 35.23
N LEU A 160 9.77 -12.63 34.07
CA LEU A 160 10.74 -11.55 33.94
C LEU A 160 10.23 -10.22 34.51
N GLU A 161 8.94 -10.06 34.77
CA GLU A 161 8.40 -8.91 35.52
C GLU A 161 8.59 -9.03 37.06
N PHE A 162 9.01 -10.20 37.58
CA PHE A 162 9.09 -10.47 39.03
C PHE A 162 10.50 -10.76 39.57
N VAL A 163 11.57 -10.35 38.88
CA VAL A 163 12.95 -10.40 39.41
C VAL A 163 13.56 -9.00 39.61
N ASP A 164 12.75 -7.93 39.58
CA ASP A 164 13.23 -6.56 39.82
C ASP A 164 12.93 -6.03 41.25
N ALA A 165 12.24 -6.81 42.08
CA ALA A 165 11.80 -6.34 43.41
C ALA A 165 12.63 -6.84 44.61
N GLN A 166 13.68 -7.65 44.41
CA GLN A 166 14.46 -8.20 45.54
C GLN A 166 15.99 -8.12 45.41
N TRP A 167 16.54 -7.49 44.36
CA TRP A 167 17.98 -7.27 44.20
C TRP A 167 18.50 -5.89 44.64
N PHE A 168 17.63 -4.97 45.07
CA PHE A 168 18.00 -3.69 45.68
C PHE A 168 17.98 -3.73 47.21
N SER A 169 18.74 -4.63 47.83
CA SER A 169 19.30 -4.35 49.16
C SER A 169 20.64 -5.07 49.36
N GLY A 170 21.72 -4.38 48.98
CA GLY A 170 23.06 -4.70 49.45
C GLY A 170 23.92 -5.54 48.51
N ASN A 171 24.56 -4.89 47.53
CA ASN A 171 26.02 -4.82 47.41
C ASN A 171 26.44 -4.30 46.02
N ASP A 172 26.72 -3.00 45.97
CA ASP A 172 27.92 -2.39 45.40
C ASP A 172 28.50 -2.92 44.08
N TRP A 173 27.67 -3.07 43.04
CA TRP A 173 28.13 -3.36 41.67
C TRP A 173 28.11 -2.14 40.73
N PHE A 174 27.34 -1.09 41.05
CA PHE A 174 27.29 0.15 40.26
C PHE A 174 28.48 1.10 40.51
N GLY A 175 29.22 0.94 41.62
CA GLY A 175 30.45 1.69 41.89
C GLY A 175 31.62 1.30 40.98
N GLN A 176 31.66 0.05 40.48
CA GLN A 176 32.76 -0.45 39.65
C GLN A 176 32.56 -0.18 38.14
N MET A 177 31.33 -0.04 37.66
CA MET A 177 31.07 0.23 36.23
C MET A 177 31.31 1.69 35.81
N ASN A 178 31.28 2.66 36.73
CA ASN A 178 31.60 4.07 36.40
C ASN A 178 33.11 4.34 36.25
N VAL A 179 33.98 3.46 36.74
CA VAL A 179 35.45 3.57 36.55
C VAL A 179 35.88 3.02 35.19
N MET A 180 35.15 2.06 34.61
CA MET A 180 35.45 1.51 33.28
C MET A 180 34.94 2.37 32.13
N ARG A 181 33.90 3.19 32.31
CA ARG A 181 33.41 4.11 31.25
C ARG A 181 34.27 5.36 31.06
N ARG A 182 35.12 5.74 32.03
CA ARG A 182 36.09 6.85 31.87
C ARG A 182 37.38 6.46 31.14
N ARG A 183 37.77 5.17 31.11
CA ARG A 183 39.02 4.74 30.45
C ARG A 183 38.95 4.57 28.93
N VAL A 184 37.75 4.53 28.33
CA VAL A 184 37.60 4.36 26.87
C VAL A 184 37.66 5.69 26.11
N ASN A 185 37.45 6.85 26.78
CA ASN A 185 37.48 8.17 26.12
C ASN A 185 38.83 8.91 26.22
N GLU A 186 39.82 8.42 26.96
CA GLU A 186 41.17 9.02 27.03
C GLU A 186 42.16 8.44 26.00
N ASN A 187 41.79 7.37 25.28
CA ASN A 187 42.66 6.73 24.28
C ASN A 187 42.27 7.05 22.82
N ARG A 188 41.42 8.06 22.60
CA ARG A 188 41.02 8.53 21.26
C ARG A 188 41.51 9.95 20.95
N ASN A 189 42.36 10.54 21.81
CA ASN A 189 42.92 11.88 21.62
C ASN A 189 44.41 11.97 22.06
N ARG A 190 45.19 10.92 21.73
CA ARG A 190 46.66 10.95 21.70
C ARG A 190 47.15 10.32 20.41
#